data_AF-A0AAD4TLJ3-F1
#
_entry.id   AF-A0AAD4TLJ3-F1
#
_cell.length_a   1.000
_cell.length_b   1.000
_cell.length_c   1.000
_cell.angle_alpha   90.00
_cell.angle_beta   90.00
_cell.angle_gamma   90.00
#
_symmetry.space_group_name_H-M   'P 1'
#
loop_
_entity.id
_entity.type
_entity.pdbx_description
1 polymer ?
#
loop_
_entity_poly.entity_id
_entity_poly.type
_entity_poly.pdbx_seq_one_letter_code
_entity_poly.pdbx_strand_id
1 'polypeptide(L)'
;MSENLDAPLWKYVNKLRRSKSGGRNWDMECKICSKPFKGSYSRVKGHMLLIKKQGVFLCSKVQGDISILRRLQKESDLADVRNESSSASVIANAIPLPSGDSGEESIAAKKRRLQETTIGKAWNLKEREILDCKIARAFYASALAFNLARSPYFRDAFEYAASHNLT
;
A
#
# COMPACT_ATOMS: atom_id res chain seq x y z
N MET A 1 -10.71 -26.32 3.02
CA MET A 1 -10.17 -25.41 1.99
C MET A 1 -10.42 -23.99 2.45
N SER A 2 -9.39 -23.27 2.89
CA SER A 2 -9.52 -21.95 3.49
C SER A 2 -9.97 -20.93 2.44
N GLU A 3 -11.17 -20.37 2.59
CA GLU A 3 -11.65 -19.30 1.71
C GLU A 3 -10.87 -18.02 2.02
N ASN A 4 -10.05 -17.56 1.07
CA ASN A 4 -9.34 -16.30 1.18
C ASN A 4 -10.32 -15.16 0.86
N LEU A 5 -10.95 -14.62 1.89
CA LEU A 5 -12.00 -13.60 1.79
C LEU A 5 -11.48 -12.29 1.15
N ASP A 6 -10.19 -11.99 1.31
CA ASP A 6 -9.56 -10.75 0.82
C ASP A 6 -9.19 -10.80 -0.66
N ALA A 7 -9.11 -12.01 -1.23
CA ALA A 7 -8.73 -12.21 -2.62
C ALA A 7 -9.55 -13.37 -3.25
N PRO A 8 -10.87 -13.18 -3.43
CA PRO A 8 -11.81 -14.23 -3.82
C PRO A 8 -11.54 -14.80 -5.22
N LEU A 9 -10.95 -14.00 -6.12
CA LEU A 9 -10.69 -14.42 -7.49
C LEU A 9 -9.66 -15.56 -7.58
N TRP A 10 -8.88 -15.82 -6.53
CA TRP A 10 -7.98 -17.00 -6.47
C TRP A 10 -8.72 -18.33 -6.62
N LYS A 11 -10.01 -18.38 -6.27
CA LYS A 11 -10.84 -19.59 -6.42
C LYS A 11 -10.97 -20.04 -7.86
N TYR A 12 -10.87 -19.10 -8.82
CA TYR A 12 -11.04 -19.34 -10.26
C TYR A 12 -9.71 -19.56 -11.00
N VAL A 13 -8.61 -19.76 -10.26
CA VAL A 13 -7.28 -19.97 -10.82
C VAL A 13 -6.67 -21.26 -10.28
N ASN A 14 -6.07 -22.05 -11.16
CA ASN A 14 -5.22 -23.19 -10.80
C ASN A 14 -3.76 -22.70 -10.69
N LYS A 15 -3.09 -23.01 -9.58
CA LYS A 15 -1.65 -22.80 -9.44
C LYS A 15 -0.94 -24.04 -9.96
N LEU A 16 -0.17 -23.92 -11.04
CA LEU A 16 0.54 -25.06 -11.63
C LEU A 16 1.89 -25.26 -10.95
N ARG A 17 2.87 -24.42 -11.31
CA ARG A 17 4.26 -24.57 -10.88
C ARG A 17 4.90 -23.21 -10.65
N ARG A 18 5.92 -23.16 -9.81
CA ARG A 18 6.86 -22.03 -9.81
C ARG A 18 7.64 -22.03 -11.12
N SER A 19 7.69 -20.88 -11.79
CA SER A 19 8.45 -20.71 -13.02
C SER A 19 9.91 -21.13 -12.79
N LYS A 20 10.48 -21.94 -13.71
CA LYS A 20 11.88 -22.41 -13.63
C LYS A 20 12.91 -21.28 -13.80
N SER A 21 12.49 -20.13 -14.35
CA SER A 21 13.37 -19.00 -14.66
C SER A 21 13.30 -17.95 -13.56
N GLY A 22 14.12 -18.10 -12.51
CA GLY A 22 14.64 -17.04 -11.60
C GLY A 22 13.66 -16.09 -10.89
N GLY A 23 12.36 -16.18 -11.13
CA GLY A 23 11.35 -15.23 -10.64
C GLY A 23 10.39 -15.87 -9.65
N ARG A 24 9.93 -15.11 -8.65
CA ARG A 24 8.91 -15.52 -7.65
C ARG A 24 7.49 -15.72 -8.22
N ASN A 25 7.30 -15.62 -9.52
CA ASN A 25 5.98 -15.69 -10.15
C ASN A 25 5.54 -17.13 -10.40
N TRP A 26 4.26 -17.40 -10.13
CA TRP A 26 3.63 -18.69 -10.39
C TRP A 26 3.10 -18.76 -11.82
N ASP A 27 3.29 -19.93 -12.44
CA ASP A 27 2.54 -20.31 -13.64
C ASP A 27 1.14 -20.73 -13.18
N MET A 28 0.14 -20.09 -13.76
CA MET A 28 -1.25 -20.19 -13.35
C MET A 28 -2.14 -20.43 -14.57
N GLU A 29 -3.28 -21.06 -14.36
CA GLU A 29 -4.26 -21.30 -15.41
C GLU A 29 -5.63 -20.82 -14.95
N CYS A 30 -6.34 -20.10 -15.83
CA CYS A 30 -7.70 -19.66 -15.57
C CYS A 30 -8.67 -20.85 -15.67
N LYS A 31 -9.45 -21.13 -14.63
CA LYS A 31 -10.48 -22.20 -14.67
C LYS A 31 -11.63 -21.92 -15.64
N ILE A 32 -11.81 -20.65 -16.03
CA ILE A 32 -12.89 -20.24 -16.93
C ILE A 32 -12.45 -20.46 -18.38
N CYS A 33 -11.35 -19.85 -18.83
CA CYS A 33 -10.90 -19.95 -20.22
C CYS A 33 -9.78 -20.97 -20.49
N SER A 34 -9.27 -21.66 -19.47
CA SER A 34 -8.18 -22.66 -19.57
C SER A 34 -6.89 -22.13 -20.23
N LYS A 35 -6.68 -20.81 -20.20
CA LYS A 35 -5.46 -20.20 -20.72
C LYS A 35 -4.43 -20.05 -19.59
N PRO A 36 -3.16 -20.45 -19.83
CA PRO A 36 -2.09 -20.26 -18.86
C PRO A 36 -1.55 -18.82 -18.90
N PHE A 37 -1.24 -18.25 -17.74
CA PHE A 37 -0.60 -16.95 -17.58
C PHE A 37 0.31 -16.92 -16.35
N LYS A 38 1.21 -15.93 -16.28
CA LYS A 38 2.16 -15.76 -15.18
C LYS A 38 1.95 -14.44 -14.47
N GLY A 39 1.96 -14.43 -13.15
CA GLY A 39 1.88 -13.16 -12.42
C GLY A 39 1.45 -13.25 -10.96
N SER A 40 0.99 -12.10 -10.46
CA SER A 40 0.38 -11.91 -9.15
C SER A 40 -1.15 -11.76 -9.27
N TYR A 41 -1.81 -11.56 -8.13
CA TYR A 41 -3.27 -11.32 -8.06
C TYR A 41 -3.74 -10.17 -8.96
N SER A 42 -2.93 -9.11 -9.12
CA SER A 42 -3.26 -7.99 -10.02
C SER A 42 -3.51 -8.45 -11.47
N ARG A 43 -2.73 -9.44 -11.94
CA ARG A 43 -2.96 -10.04 -13.27
C ARG A 43 -4.15 -10.98 -13.29
N VAL A 44 -4.46 -11.66 -12.19
CA VAL A 44 -5.71 -12.44 -12.06
C VAL A 44 -6.92 -11.51 -12.19
N LYS A 45 -6.93 -10.39 -11.46
CA LYS A 45 -7.97 -9.37 -11.52
C LYS A 45 -8.09 -8.76 -12.93
N GLY A 46 -6.96 -8.43 -13.56
CA GLY A 46 -6.93 -7.91 -14.93
C GLY A 46 -7.49 -8.86 -15.98
N HIS A 47 -7.13 -10.14 -15.90
CA HIS A 47 -7.63 -11.17 -16.81
C HIS A 47 -9.14 -11.38 -16.71
N MET A 48 -9.66 -11.46 -15.46
CA MET A 48 -11.04 -11.83 -15.18
C MET A 48 -12.03 -10.66 -15.23
N LEU A 49 -11.62 -9.45 -14.82
CA LEU A 49 -12.47 -8.25 -14.85
C LEU A 49 -12.27 -7.41 -16.12
N LEU A 50 -11.59 -7.98 -17.13
CA LEU A 50 -11.33 -7.34 -18.43
C LEU A 50 -10.62 -5.98 -18.34
N ILE A 51 -9.77 -5.78 -17.33
CA ILE A 51 -9.07 -4.51 -17.11
C ILE A 51 -7.87 -4.41 -18.07
N LYS A 52 -7.93 -3.43 -18.97
CA LYS A 52 -6.84 -3.15 -19.92
C LYS A 52 -5.56 -2.71 -19.19
N LYS A 53 -4.41 -2.83 -19.86
CA LYS A 53 -3.08 -2.39 -19.38
C LYS A 53 -2.50 -3.15 -18.17
N GLN A 54 -3.01 -4.33 -17.83
CA GLN A 54 -2.49 -5.16 -16.72
C GLN A 54 -1.38 -6.15 -17.12
N GLY A 55 -0.89 -6.11 -18.36
CA GLY A 55 0.16 -7.01 -18.85
C GLY A 55 -0.27 -8.48 -18.84
N VAL A 56 -1.56 -8.74 -19.04
CA VAL A 56 -2.18 -10.07 -19.13
C VAL A 56 -3.25 -10.02 -20.22
N PHE A 57 -3.47 -11.13 -20.92
CA PHE A 57 -4.56 -11.24 -21.90
C PHE A 57 -5.92 -11.21 -21.19
N LEU A 58 -6.95 -10.75 -21.90
CA LEU A 58 -8.31 -10.74 -21.38
C LEU A 58 -8.93 -12.14 -21.44
N CYS A 59 -9.82 -12.47 -20.50
CA CYS A 59 -10.54 -13.73 -20.52
C CYS A 59 -11.59 -13.75 -21.63
N SER A 60 -11.33 -14.51 -22.69
CA SER A 60 -12.23 -14.61 -23.86
C SER A 60 -13.63 -15.10 -23.50
N LYS A 61 -13.76 -16.00 -22.49
CA LYS A 61 -15.07 -16.48 -22.04
C LYS A 61 -15.83 -15.45 -21.19
N VAL A 62 -15.15 -14.69 -20.34
CA VAL A 62 -15.80 -13.60 -19.58
C VAL A 62 -16.17 -12.44 -20.49
N GLN A 63 -15.39 -12.21 -21.55
CA GLN A 63 -15.74 -11.23 -22.59
C GLN A 63 -17.01 -11.63 -23.36
N GLY A 64 -17.25 -12.93 -23.55
CA GLY A 64 -18.46 -13.44 -24.20
C GLY A 64 -19.69 -13.52 -23.30
N ASP A 65 -19.51 -13.55 -21.98
CA ASP A 65 -20.61 -13.72 -21.02
C ASP A 65 -20.57 -12.65 -19.91
N ILE A 66 -21.40 -11.62 -20.09
CA ILE A 66 -21.54 -10.49 -19.17
C ILE A 66 -22.04 -10.93 -17.79
N SER A 67 -22.78 -12.05 -17.68
CA SER A 67 -23.29 -12.55 -16.41
C SER A 67 -22.14 -13.01 -15.49
N ILE A 68 -21.12 -13.65 -16.07
CA ILE A 68 -19.91 -14.07 -15.36
C ILE A 68 -19.13 -12.85 -14.91
N LEU A 69 -18.96 -11.84 -15.78
CA LEU A 69 -18.28 -10.60 -15.42
C LEU A 69 -18.94 -9.92 -14.21
N ARG A 70 -20.27 -9.77 -14.24
CA ARG A 70 -21.03 -9.14 -13.16
C ARG A 70 -20.87 -9.90 -11.84
N ARG A 71 -20.89 -11.24 -11.87
CA ARG A 71 -20.67 -12.07 -10.69
C ARG A 71 -19.27 -11.86 -10.09
N LEU A 72 -18.24 -11.92 -10.93
CA LEU A 72 -16.85 -11.77 -10.51
C LEU A 72 -16.56 -10.36 -9.99
N GLN A 73 -17.18 -9.35 -10.60
CA GLN A 73 -17.08 -7.97 -10.14
C GLN A 73 -17.73 -7.80 -8.78
N LYS A 74 -18.95 -8.33 -8.56
CA LYS A 74 -19.61 -8.31 -7.25
C LYS A 74 -18.76 -8.98 -6.16
N GLU A 75 -18.15 -10.13 -6.45
CA GLU A 75 -17.26 -10.82 -5.51
C GLU A 75 -16.00 -9.98 -5.21
N SER A 76 -15.40 -9.34 -6.22
CA SER A 76 -14.24 -8.46 -6.04
C SER A 76 -14.60 -7.21 -5.24
N ASP A 77 -15.70 -6.54 -5.56
CA ASP A 77 -16.10 -5.28 -4.94
C ASP A 77 -16.40 -5.49 -3.45
N LEU A 78 -17.03 -6.62 -3.08
CA LEU A 78 -17.25 -6.97 -1.67
C LEU A 78 -15.94 -7.18 -0.90
N ALA A 79 -14.92 -7.76 -1.55
CA ALA A 79 -13.60 -7.93 -0.94
C ALA A 79 -12.82 -6.61 -0.87
N ASP A 80 -12.95 -5.76 -1.89
CA ASP A 80 -12.36 -4.43 -1.92
C ASP A 80 -13.00 -3.55 -0.83
N VAL A 81 -14.34 -3.53 -0.68
CA VAL A 81 -15.04 -2.82 0.40
C VAL A 81 -14.62 -3.33 1.79
N ARG A 82 -14.37 -4.64 1.97
CA ARG A 82 -13.87 -5.19 3.24
C ARG A 82 -12.43 -4.76 3.54
N ASN A 83 -11.56 -4.78 2.54
CA ASN A 83 -10.21 -4.25 2.67
C ASN A 83 -10.21 -2.74 2.92
N GLU A 84 -11.09 -2.02 2.23
CA GLU A 84 -11.26 -0.58 2.39
C GLU A 84 -11.82 -0.25 3.75
N SER A 85 -12.87 -0.92 4.24
CA SER A 85 -13.40 -0.73 5.60
C SER A 85 -12.42 -1.17 6.70
N SER A 86 -11.58 -2.16 6.45
CA SER A 86 -10.43 -2.48 7.33
C SER A 86 -9.34 -1.41 7.28
N SER A 87 -9.24 -0.67 6.18
CA SER A 87 -8.34 0.48 6.03
C SER A 87 -8.98 1.82 6.39
N ALA A 88 -10.31 1.91 6.44
CA ALA A 88 -11.10 3.11 6.72
C ALA A 88 -11.56 3.13 8.18
N SER A 89 -11.73 1.98 8.84
CA SER A 89 -11.68 1.90 10.31
C SER A 89 -10.28 2.23 10.83
N VAL A 90 -9.25 2.03 10.00
CA VAL A 90 -7.92 2.60 10.21
C VAL A 90 -7.94 4.09 9.89
N ILE A 91 -8.35 4.58 8.71
CA ILE A 91 -8.26 6.02 8.35
C ILE A 91 -9.18 6.94 9.18
N ALA A 92 -10.39 6.52 9.55
CA ALA A 92 -11.28 7.29 10.43
C ALA A 92 -10.78 7.32 11.88
N ASN A 93 -9.91 6.37 12.28
CA ASN A 93 -9.22 6.36 13.57
C ASN A 93 -7.70 6.58 13.44
N ALA A 94 -7.20 7.00 12.27
CA ALA A 94 -5.77 7.16 11.97
C ALA A 94 -5.48 8.53 11.36
N ILE A 95 -6.04 9.56 11.98
CA ILE A 95 -5.19 10.69 12.31
C ILE A 95 -4.95 10.60 13.82
N PRO A 96 -3.98 9.81 14.32
CA PRO A 96 -3.42 10.14 15.60
C PRO A 96 -2.69 11.45 15.35
N LEU A 97 -3.27 12.57 15.82
CA LEU A 97 -2.44 13.72 16.17
C LEU A 97 -1.29 13.17 17.02
N PRO A 98 -0.03 13.50 16.76
CA PRO A 98 1.07 12.85 17.45
C PRO A 98 0.95 13.18 18.94
N SER A 99 0.42 12.26 19.75
CA SER A 99 0.23 12.50 21.17
C SER A 99 1.57 12.88 21.77
N GLY A 100 1.60 14.05 22.40
CA GLY A 100 2.71 14.44 23.23
C GLY A 100 2.68 13.56 24.47
N ASP A 101 3.83 12.97 24.73
CA ASP A 101 4.30 12.48 26.01
C ASP A 101 3.72 11.16 26.57
N SER A 102 4.67 10.35 27.05
CA SER A 102 4.57 9.17 27.91
C SER A 102 3.81 7.92 27.43
N GLY A 103 4.56 6.82 27.29
CA GLY A 103 4.03 5.45 27.35
C GLY A 103 4.22 4.63 26.08
N GLU A 104 5.05 3.59 26.18
CA GLU A 104 5.14 2.50 25.22
C GLU A 104 3.74 1.94 24.90
N GLU A 105 3.26 2.05 23.66
CA GLU A 105 2.70 0.90 22.95
C GLU A 105 2.60 1.18 21.45
N SER A 106 2.95 0.15 20.68
CA SER A 106 3.12 0.20 19.24
C SER A 106 1.78 0.22 18.51
N ILE A 107 1.49 1.25 17.73
CA ILE A 107 0.56 1.14 16.60
C ILE A 107 1.30 1.51 15.33
N ALA A 108 2.07 0.53 14.85
CA ALA A 108 2.68 0.55 13.52
C ALA A 108 1.57 0.46 12.46
N ALA A 109 1.05 1.63 12.07
CA ALA A 109 0.39 1.78 10.79
C ALA A 109 1.33 1.23 9.70
N LYS A 110 0.76 0.47 8.78
CA LYS A 110 1.38 -0.41 7.77
C LYS A 110 2.32 0.31 6.78
N LYS A 111 3.35 1.02 7.24
CA LYS A 111 4.59 1.20 6.48
C LYS A 111 5.24 -0.17 6.46
N ARG A 112 5.58 -0.67 5.28
CA ARG A 112 6.47 -1.85 5.13
C ARG A 112 7.60 -1.65 6.11
N ARG A 113 7.72 -2.55 7.10
CA ARG A 113 8.83 -2.58 8.05
C ARG A 113 10.07 -2.86 7.20
N LEU A 114 10.65 -1.79 6.65
CA LEU A 114 11.95 -1.84 6.02
C LEU A 114 12.84 -2.26 7.18
N GLN A 115 13.30 -3.51 7.14
CA GLN A 115 14.23 -4.02 8.12
C GLN A 115 15.32 -2.97 8.27
N GLU A 116 15.45 -2.40 9.47
CA GLU A 116 16.25 -1.21 9.73
C GLU A 116 17.68 -1.49 9.27
N THR A 117 18.03 -0.99 8.08
CA THR A 117 19.32 -1.28 7.47
C THR A 117 20.40 -0.64 8.32
N THR A 118 21.61 -1.20 8.33
CA THR A 118 22.78 -0.59 8.99
C THR A 118 22.97 0.87 8.57
N ILE A 119 22.62 1.19 7.31
CA ILE A 119 22.57 2.55 6.77
C ILE A 119 21.47 3.40 7.44
N GLY A 120 20.24 2.88 7.58
CA GLY A 120 19.15 3.62 8.23
C GLY A 120 19.44 4.00 9.68
N LYS A 121 20.19 3.17 10.41
CA LYS A 121 20.66 3.48 11.77
C LYS A 121 21.73 4.58 11.78
N ALA A 122 22.68 4.54 10.84
CA ALA A 122 23.72 5.56 10.72
C ALA A 122 23.16 6.97 10.37
N TRP A 123 21.93 7.04 9.89
CA TRP A 123 21.27 8.28 9.48
C TRP A 123 20.21 8.77 10.46
N ASN A 124 20.08 8.12 11.63
CA ASN A 124 19.07 8.41 12.64
C ASN A 124 17.65 8.53 12.05
N LEU A 125 17.26 7.59 11.19
CA LEU A 125 16.01 7.67 10.43
C LEU A 125 14.78 7.90 11.32
N LYS A 126 14.73 7.26 12.50
CA LYS A 126 13.64 7.43 13.47
C LYS A 126 13.55 8.86 14.02
N GLU A 127 14.69 9.46 14.37
CA GLU A 127 14.73 10.84 14.88
C GLU A 127 14.31 11.84 13.80
N ARG A 128 14.71 11.59 12.55
CA ARG A 128 14.25 12.38 11.39
C ARG A 128 12.75 12.26 11.18
N GLU A 129 12.19 11.05 11.23
CA GLU A 129 10.73 10.86 11.14
C GLU A 129 9.99 11.60 12.26
N ILE A 130 10.53 11.61 13.49
CA ILE A 130 9.96 12.37 14.62
C ILE A 130 10.03 13.88 14.36
N LEU A 131 11.17 14.38 13.87
CA LEU A 131 11.36 15.79 13.54
C LEU A 131 10.38 16.24 12.43
N ASP A 132 10.27 15.45 11.36
CA ASP A 132 9.34 15.71 10.25
C ASP A 132 7.89 15.78 10.75
N CYS A 133 7.49 14.86 11.64
CA CYS A 133 6.16 14.88 12.26
C CYS A 133 5.93 16.15 13.09
N LYS A 134 6.92 16.61 13.86
CA LYS A 134 6.82 17.84 14.66
C LYS A 134 6.68 19.09 13.76
N ILE A 135 7.49 19.18 12.71
CA ILE A 135 7.43 20.28 11.73
C ILE A 135 6.08 20.27 11.02
N ALA A 136 5.65 19.12 10.50
CA ALA A 136 4.35 18.98 9.85
C ALA A 136 3.20 19.42 10.77
N ARG A 137 3.22 18.99 12.04
CA ARG A 137 2.21 19.40 13.03
C ARG A 137 2.18 20.91 13.19
N ALA A 138 3.33 21.57 13.31
CA ALA A 138 3.38 23.02 13.44
C ALA A 138 2.70 23.70 12.25
N PHE A 139 3.01 23.28 11.02
CA PHE A 139 2.42 23.85 9.80
C PHE A 139 0.91 23.62 9.72
N TYR A 140 0.45 22.39 9.97
CA TYR A 140 -0.98 22.07 9.91
C TYR A 140 -1.79 22.77 11.02
N ALA A 141 -1.27 22.80 12.25
CA ALA A 141 -1.97 23.39 13.39
C ALA A 141 -2.08 24.93 13.28
N SER A 142 -1.08 25.57 12.67
CA SER A 142 -1.05 27.03 12.48
C SER A 142 -1.51 27.48 11.09
N ALA A 143 -1.99 26.56 10.24
CA ALA A 143 -2.41 26.81 8.87
C ALA A 143 -1.34 27.56 8.02
N LEU A 144 -0.06 27.23 8.21
CA LEU A 144 1.04 27.82 7.45
C LEU A 144 1.20 27.14 6.09
N ALA A 145 1.48 27.95 5.06
CA ALA A 145 1.78 27.45 3.73
C ALA A 145 3.14 26.74 3.68
N PHE A 146 3.21 25.56 3.06
CA PHE A 146 4.46 24.79 2.90
C PHE A 146 5.55 25.53 2.10
N ASN A 147 5.20 26.58 1.35
CA ASN A 147 6.17 27.46 0.71
C ASN A 147 7.11 28.13 1.72
N LEU A 148 6.64 28.39 2.96
CA LEU A 148 7.46 28.94 4.03
C LEU A 148 8.65 28.03 4.36
N ALA A 149 8.44 26.70 4.43
CA ALA A 149 9.49 25.72 4.69
C ALA A 149 10.59 25.70 3.61
N ARG A 150 10.28 26.16 2.41
CA ARG A 150 11.23 26.26 1.28
C ARG A 150 11.93 27.62 1.21
N SER A 151 11.48 28.60 1.97
CA SER A 151 12.10 29.92 1.96
C SER A 151 13.54 29.84 2.51
N PRO A 152 14.51 30.57 1.91
CA PRO A 152 15.89 30.55 2.39
C PRO A 152 15.97 31.03 3.85
N TYR A 153 15.22 32.06 4.23
CA TYR A 153 15.18 32.58 5.59
C TYR A 153 14.71 31.56 6.63
N PHE A 154 13.70 30.74 6.31
CA PHE A 154 13.24 29.69 7.21
C PHE A 154 14.31 28.60 7.37
N ARG A 155 14.99 28.22 6.28
CA ARG A 155 16.07 27.23 6.33
C ARG A 155 17.25 27.74 7.15
N ASP A 156 17.67 28.98 6.92
CA ASP A 156 18.77 29.62 7.63
C ASP A 156 18.47 29.74 9.13
N ALA A 157 17.23 30.10 9.50
CA ALA A 157 16.82 30.18 10.90
C ALA A 157 16.88 28.81 11.62
N PHE A 158 16.37 27.75 10.98
CA PHE A 158 16.44 26.40 11.54
C PHE A 158 17.86 25.83 11.56
N GLU A 159 18.67 26.13 10.54
CA GLU A 159 20.08 25.75 10.50
C GLU A 159 20.88 26.44 11.61
N TYR A 160 20.64 27.74 11.82
CA TYR A 160 21.26 28.49 12.91
C TYR A 160 20.84 27.94 14.27
N ALA A 161 19.54 27.70 14.49
CA ALA A 161 19.02 27.15 15.73
C ALA A 161 19.50 25.71 16.01
N ALA A 162 19.73 24.89 14.98
CA ALA A 162 20.22 23.53 15.14
C ALA A 162 21.74 23.45 15.36
N SER A 163 22.50 24.42 14.84
CA SER A 163 23.96 24.47 14.97
C SER A 163 24.43 25.18 16.24
N HIS A 164 23.61 26.06 16.81
CA HIS A 164 23.94 26.83 17.99
C HIS A 164 23.07 26.37 19.16
N ASN A 165 23.70 25.82 20.21
CA ASN A 165 23.03 25.55 21.48
C ASN A 165 22.81 26.86 22.23
N LEU A 166 21.77 27.59 21.82
CA LEU A 166 21.32 28.81 22.48
C LEU A 166 20.50 28.40 23.72
N THR A 167 21.21 28.06 24.80
CA THR A 167 20.65 27.87 26.15
C THR A 167 20.91 29.08 27.00
#